data_AF-A0A7L0W942-F1
#
_entry.id   AF-A0A7L0W942-F1
#
_cell.length_a   1.000
_cell.length_b   1.000
_cell.length_c   1.000
_cell.angle_alpha   90.00
_cell.angle_beta   90.00
_cell.angle_gamma   90.00
#
_symmetry.space_group_name_H-M   'P 1'
#
loop_
_entity.id
_entity.type
_entity.pdbx_description
1 polymer ?
#
loop_
_entity_poly.entity_id
_entity_poly.type
_entity_poly.pdbx_seq_one_letter_code
_entity_poly.pdbx_strand_id
1 'polypeptide(L)'
;ADNWLVDTEEEQPVHHGLSPFGKVVLEEMNRLGMIVDLAHVSVETMKMVLNLSKAPVIFSHSSAYRICPHARNVPDDVLEMVNATGSLVMVNFYNQYVTCSATATLNDVA
;
A
#
# COMPACT_ATOMS: atom_id res chain seq x y z
N ALA A 1 -9.88 7.84 -2.70
CA ALA A 1 -9.58 6.42 -2.47
C ALA A 1 -9.80 6.14 -1.00
N ASP A 2 -10.26 4.95 -0.65
CA ASP A 2 -10.36 4.58 0.75
C ASP A 2 -8.95 4.41 1.35
N ASN A 3 -8.79 4.82 2.60
CA ASN A 3 -7.53 4.75 3.34
C ASN A 3 -7.50 3.47 4.22
N TRP A 4 -6.32 3.12 4.74
CA TRP A 4 -6.09 1.90 5.54
C TRP A 4 -6.97 1.76 6.81
N LEU A 5 -7.56 2.84 7.32
CA LEU A 5 -8.47 2.79 8.48
C LEU A 5 -9.71 1.94 8.19
N VAL A 6 -10.14 1.84 6.93
CA VAL A 6 -11.28 0.98 6.55
C VAL A 6 -10.94 -0.51 6.58
N ASP A 7 -9.64 -0.86 6.60
CA ASP A 7 -9.18 -2.24 6.81
C ASP A 7 -9.07 -2.57 8.31
N THR A 8 -9.45 -1.62 9.17
CA THR A 8 -9.63 -1.81 10.61
C THR A 8 -11.11 -1.71 10.96
N GLU A 9 -11.45 -1.86 12.24
CA GLU A 9 -12.83 -1.64 12.72
C GLU A 9 -13.16 -0.15 12.96
N GLU A 10 -12.24 0.76 12.63
CA GLU A 10 -12.37 2.20 12.92
C GLU A 10 -13.25 2.95 11.91
N GLU A 11 -13.20 2.60 10.62
CA GLU A 11 -13.95 3.27 9.55
C GLU A 11 -14.66 2.28 8.62
N GLN A 12 -15.75 2.72 7.98
CA GLN A 12 -16.43 1.94 6.95
C GLN A 12 -15.96 2.37 5.55
N PRO A 13 -15.80 1.42 4.60
CA PRO A 13 -15.41 1.76 3.23
C PRO A 13 -16.49 2.60 2.54
N VAL A 14 -16.07 3.67 1.86
CA VAL A 14 -16.97 4.56 1.11
C VAL A 14 -17.00 4.19 -0.38
N HIS A 15 -15.88 3.70 -0.91
CA HIS A 15 -15.72 3.46 -2.34
C HIS A 15 -15.37 2.01 -2.69
N HIS A 16 -15.04 1.18 -1.71
CA HIS A 16 -14.48 -0.15 -1.93
C HIS A 16 -13.24 -0.06 -2.82
N GLY A 17 -12.30 0.80 -2.41
CA GLY A 17 -11.06 1.09 -3.14
C GLY A 17 -11.03 2.48 -3.78
N LEU A 18 -10.99 2.54 -5.12
CA LEU A 18 -11.05 3.81 -5.86
C LEU A 18 -12.48 4.21 -6.20
N SER A 19 -12.81 5.48 -5.90
CA SER A 19 -14.02 6.10 -6.44
C SER A 19 -13.95 6.22 -7.98
N PRO A 20 -15.07 6.46 -8.68
CA PRO A 20 -15.05 6.73 -10.11
C PRO A 20 -14.10 7.87 -10.50
N PHE A 21 -14.07 8.95 -9.71
CA PHE A 21 -13.12 10.05 -9.93
C PHE A 21 -11.67 9.62 -9.66
N GLY A 22 -11.42 8.78 -8.64
CA GLY A 22 -10.09 8.24 -8.35
C GLY A 22 -9.50 7.43 -9.50
N LYS A 23 -10.32 6.70 -10.27
CA LYS A 23 -9.88 5.99 -11.47
C LYS A 23 -9.42 6.95 -12.58
N VAL A 24 -10.14 8.06 -12.77
CA VAL A 24 -9.74 9.12 -13.70
C VAL A 24 -8.41 9.76 -13.28
N VAL A 25 -8.23 10.00 -11.97
CA VAL A 25 -6.95 10.52 -11.44
C VAL A 25 -5.81 9.54 -11.70
N LEU A 26 -6.01 8.23 -11.46
CA LEU A 26 -4.99 7.22 -11.75
C LEU A 26 -4.57 7.21 -13.23
N GLU A 27 -5.54 7.29 -14.14
CA GLU A 27 -5.26 7.36 -15.58
C GLU A 27 -4.46 8.61 -15.94
N GLU A 28 -4.78 9.75 -15.34
CA GLU A 28 -4.07 11.01 -15.58
C GLU A 28 -2.65 10.99 -14.99
N MET A 29 -2.45 10.40 -13.81
CA MET A 29 -1.13 10.18 -13.24
C MET A 29 -0.26 9.33 -14.17
N ASN A 30 -0.80 8.23 -14.70
CA ASN A 30 -0.10 7.41 -15.69
C ASN A 30 0.20 8.19 -16.98
N ARG A 31 -0.74 9.01 -17.48
CA ARG A 31 -0.54 9.84 -18.69
C ARG A 31 0.59 10.84 -18.52
N LEU A 32 0.71 11.43 -17.33
CA LEU A 32 1.73 12.43 -16.98
C LEU A 32 3.10 11.80 -16.65
N GLY A 33 3.17 10.49 -16.44
CA GLY A 33 4.38 9.84 -15.90
C GLY A 33 4.60 10.16 -14.41
N MET A 34 3.53 10.48 -13.67
CA MET A 34 3.58 10.69 -12.23
C MET A 34 3.63 9.33 -11.52
N ILE A 35 4.52 9.21 -10.54
CA ILE A 35 4.62 8.01 -9.71
C ILE A 35 3.37 7.92 -8.81
N VAL A 36 2.74 6.75 -8.80
CA VAL A 36 1.63 6.43 -7.90
C VAL A 36 2.18 5.77 -6.65
N ASP A 37 1.85 6.33 -5.48
CA ASP A 37 2.25 5.81 -4.18
C ASP A 37 1.05 5.20 -3.43
N LEU A 38 1.19 3.97 -2.98
CA LEU A 38 0.17 3.17 -2.28
C LEU A 38 0.35 3.13 -0.76
N ALA A 39 1.30 3.87 -0.20
CA ALA A 39 1.31 4.08 1.24
C ALA A 39 -0.03 4.73 1.69
N HIS A 40 -0.58 4.26 2.82
CA HIS A 40 -1.83 4.68 3.47
C HIS A 40 -3.14 4.27 2.82
N VAL A 41 -3.15 3.73 1.61
CA VAL A 41 -4.42 3.32 1.00
C VAL A 41 -4.93 2.01 1.60
N SER A 42 -6.21 1.70 1.40
CA SER A 42 -6.77 0.41 1.81
C SER A 42 -6.24 -0.76 0.96
N VAL A 43 -6.33 -1.99 1.47
CA VAL A 43 -5.94 -3.21 0.74
C VAL A 43 -6.70 -3.33 -0.59
N GLU A 44 -7.98 -2.99 -0.59
CA GLU A 44 -8.79 -3.00 -1.82
C GLU A 44 -8.30 -1.95 -2.83
N THR A 45 -7.91 -0.76 -2.36
CA THR A 45 -7.26 0.25 -3.21
C THR A 45 -5.93 -0.26 -3.77
N MET A 46 -5.09 -0.91 -2.95
CA MET A 46 -3.81 -1.47 -3.40
C MET A 46 -4.01 -2.41 -4.58
N LYS A 47 -4.91 -3.39 -4.42
CA LYS A 47 -5.25 -4.39 -5.46
C LYS A 47 -5.81 -3.73 -6.71
N MET A 48 -6.70 -2.76 -6.55
CA MET A 48 -7.31 -2.06 -7.68
C MET A 48 -6.27 -1.27 -8.47
N VAL A 49 -5.39 -0.52 -7.80
CA VAL A 49 -4.34 0.25 -8.47
C VAL A 49 -3.32 -0.66 -9.15
N LEU A 50 -2.87 -1.74 -8.48
CA LEU A 50 -1.94 -2.70 -9.08
C LEU A 50 -2.52 -3.38 -10.34
N ASN A 51 -3.84 -3.58 -10.40
CA ASN A 51 -4.51 -4.12 -11.59
C ASN A 51 -4.74 -3.08 -12.71
N LEU A 52 -4.97 -1.81 -12.36
CA LEU A 52 -5.37 -0.78 -13.33
C LEU A 52 -4.21 0.10 -13.81
N SER A 53 -3.15 0.26 -13.02
CA SER A 53 -2.02 1.13 -13.37
C SER A 53 -1.30 0.61 -14.60
N LYS A 54 -0.96 1.53 -15.52
CA LYS A 54 -0.21 1.25 -16.75
C LYS A 54 1.30 1.27 -16.56
N ALA A 55 1.77 1.66 -15.37
CA ALA A 55 3.17 1.72 -15.01
C ALA A 55 3.38 1.15 -13.60
N PRO A 56 4.60 0.67 -13.27
CA PRO A 56 4.94 0.26 -11.92
C PRO A 56 4.62 1.34 -10.89
N VAL A 57 4.15 0.92 -9.73
CA VAL A 57 3.80 1.81 -8.62
C VAL A 57 4.76 1.58 -7.45
N ILE A 58 4.69 2.44 -6.45
CA ILE A 58 5.51 2.31 -5.25
C ILE A 58 4.64 2.22 -4.00
N PHE A 59 5.19 1.60 -2.96
CA PHE A 59 4.83 1.85 -1.58
C PHE A 59 6.01 2.61 -0.98
N SER A 60 5.89 3.92 -0.81
CA SER A 60 7.04 4.76 -0.41
C SER A 60 7.54 4.49 1.01
N HIS A 61 6.68 3.96 1.89
CA HIS A 61 7.02 3.64 3.27
C HIS A 61 6.03 2.63 3.88
N SER A 62 6.16 1.36 3.53
CA SER A 62 5.39 0.26 4.13
C SER A 62 6.28 -0.95 4.38
N SER A 63 5.85 -1.87 5.25
CA SER A 63 6.56 -3.12 5.56
C SER A 63 5.67 -4.33 5.27
N ALA A 64 6.11 -5.54 5.58
CA ALA A 64 5.37 -6.78 5.30
C ALA A 64 4.38 -7.13 6.44
N TYR A 65 3.10 -7.32 6.10
CA TYR A 65 2.04 -7.60 7.08
C TYR A 65 2.29 -8.90 7.84
N ARG A 66 2.84 -9.92 7.16
CA ARG A 66 3.17 -11.20 7.80
C ARG A 66 4.17 -11.09 8.93
N ILE A 67 5.10 -10.13 8.85
CA ILE A 67 6.13 -9.89 9.87
C ILE A 67 5.55 -9.12 11.04
N CYS A 68 4.77 -8.08 10.75
CA CYS A 68 4.07 -7.29 11.76
C CYS A 68 2.65 -6.97 11.25
N PRO A 69 1.58 -7.57 11.84
CA PRO A 69 0.21 -7.47 11.36
C PRO A 69 -0.43 -6.12 11.70
N HIS A 70 0.10 -5.05 11.12
CA HIS A 70 -0.47 -3.70 11.17
C HIS A 70 -1.13 -3.39 9.82
N ALA A 71 -2.32 -2.78 9.83
CA ALA A 71 -3.05 -2.40 8.60
C ALA A 71 -2.30 -1.40 7.68
N ARG A 72 -1.13 -0.90 8.07
CA ARG A 72 -0.25 -0.04 7.24
C ARG A 72 0.73 -0.86 6.40
N ASN A 73 0.88 -2.14 6.72
CA ASN A 73 1.77 -3.07 6.06
C ASN A 73 1.06 -3.83 4.94
N VAL A 74 1.85 -4.26 3.97
CA VAL A 74 1.38 -4.86 2.73
C VAL A 74 1.10 -6.36 2.96
N PRO A 75 -0.13 -6.85 2.70
CA PRO A 75 -0.45 -8.27 2.75
C PRO A 75 0.33 -9.08 1.71
N ASP A 76 0.56 -10.37 1.98
CA ASP A 76 1.39 -11.22 1.11
C ASP A 76 0.83 -11.38 -0.31
N ASP A 77 -0.49 -11.46 -0.45
CA ASP A 77 -1.14 -11.51 -1.76
C ASP A 77 -0.95 -10.21 -2.56
N VAL A 78 -0.89 -9.06 -1.88
CA VAL A 78 -0.52 -7.79 -2.51
C VAL A 78 0.97 -7.74 -2.85
N LEU A 79 1.85 -8.33 -2.02
CA LEU A 79 3.28 -8.44 -2.33
C LEU A 79 3.55 -9.31 -3.58
N GLU A 80 2.76 -10.38 -3.78
CA GLU A 80 2.80 -11.18 -5.01
C GLU A 80 2.42 -10.33 -6.24
N MET A 81 1.39 -9.50 -6.13
CA MET A 81 1.00 -8.55 -7.18
C MET A 81 2.09 -7.52 -7.45
N VAL A 82 2.74 -6.99 -6.40
CA VAL A 82 3.86 -6.05 -6.53
C VAL A 82 4.97 -6.64 -7.39
N ASN A 83 5.36 -7.90 -7.12
CA ASN A 83 6.34 -8.62 -7.93
C ASN A 83 5.86 -8.80 -9.38
N ALA A 84 4.60 -9.22 -9.57
CA ALA A 84 4.03 -9.44 -10.90
C ALA A 84 3.95 -8.17 -11.77
N THR A 85 3.80 -6.99 -11.15
CA THR A 85 3.71 -5.70 -11.85
C THR A 85 5.04 -4.95 -11.95
N GLY A 86 6.13 -5.51 -11.41
CA GLY A 86 7.43 -4.82 -11.33
C GLY A 86 7.44 -3.58 -10.43
N SER A 87 6.53 -3.54 -9.46
CA SER A 87 6.37 -2.44 -8.49
C SER A 87 7.38 -2.57 -7.35
N LEU A 88 7.48 -1.55 -6.50
CA LEU A 88 8.47 -1.47 -5.42
C LEU A 88 7.81 -1.23 -4.06
N VAL A 89 8.30 -1.91 -3.02
CA VAL A 89 8.03 -1.56 -1.62
C VAL A 89 9.32 -1.05 -0.99
N MET A 90 9.26 0.17 -0.44
CA MET A 90 10.33 0.75 0.38
C MET A 90 10.02 0.49 1.85
N VAL A 91 10.86 -0.33 2.48
CA VAL A 91 10.69 -0.79 3.88
C VAL A 91 10.68 0.39 4.83
N ASN A 92 9.62 0.49 5.64
CA ASN A 92 9.47 1.54 6.65
C ASN A 92 10.26 1.19 7.91
N PHE A 93 10.83 2.20 8.60
CA PHE A 93 11.59 2.02 9.85
C PHE A 93 10.78 2.41 11.11
N TYR A 94 9.49 2.71 10.97
CA TYR A 94 8.63 2.97 12.11
C TYR A 94 8.42 1.68 12.93
N ASN A 95 8.82 1.70 14.21
CA ASN A 95 8.91 0.52 15.08
C ASN A 95 7.64 -0.36 15.05
N GLN A 96 6.46 0.25 15.13
CA GLN A 96 5.19 -0.48 15.16
C GLN A 96 4.83 -1.16 13.82
N TYR A 97 5.58 -0.90 12.74
CA TYR A 97 5.36 -1.52 11.43
C TYR A 97 6.41 -2.59 11.11
N VAL A 98 7.48 -2.71 11.91
CA VAL A 98 8.54 -3.70 11.68
C VAL A 98 8.61 -4.75 12.79
N THR A 99 8.41 -4.35 14.05
CA THR A 99 8.49 -5.25 15.22
C THR A 99 7.17 -5.38 15.97
N CYS A 100 6.14 -4.63 15.59
CA CYS A 100 4.87 -4.56 16.34
C CYS A 100 5.09 -4.17 17.81
N SER A 101 6.17 -3.44 18.10
CA SER A 101 6.62 -3.07 19.43
C SER A 101 7.02 -1.59 19.46
N ALA A 102 7.24 -1.06 20.67
CA ALA A 102 7.71 0.29 20.88
C ALA A 102 9.17 0.50 20.45
N THR A 103 9.94 -0.58 20.23
CA THR A 103 11.36 -0.54 19.90
C THR A 103 11.69 -1.41 18.68
N ALA A 104 12.64 -0.96 17.86
CA ALA A 104 13.24 -1.73 16.77
C ALA A 104 14.75 -1.45 16.70
N THR A 105 15.49 -2.36 16.08
CA THR A 105 16.93 -2.31 15.85
C THR A 105 17.24 -2.42 14.36
N LEU A 106 18.49 -2.17 13.97
CA LEU A 106 18.90 -2.34 12.57
C LEU A 106 18.72 -3.78 12.07
N ASN A 107 18.83 -4.79 12.95
CA ASN A 107 18.65 -6.19 12.58
C ASN A 107 17.21 -6.51 12.17
N ASP A 108 16.24 -5.68 12.53
CA ASP A 108 14.84 -5.90 12.19
C ASP A 108 14.50 -5.45 10.75
N VAL A 109 15.42 -4.72 10.09
CA VAL A 109 15.21 -4.10 8.77
C VAL A 109 16.37 -4.30 7.79
N ALA A 110 17.45 -4.95 8.19
CA ALA A 110 18.68 -5.15 7.42
C ALA A 110 18.85 -6.60 6.92
#